data_AF-A0A078HCI6-F1
#
_entry.id   AF-A0A078HCI6-F1
#
_cell.length_a   1.000
_cell.length_b   1.000
_cell.length_c   1.000
_cell.angle_alpha   90.00
_cell.angle_beta   90.00
_cell.angle_gamma   90.00
#
_symmetry.space_group_name_H-M   'P 1'
#
loop_
_entity.id
_entity.type
_entity.pdbx_description
1 polymer ?
#
loop_
_entity_poly.entity_id
_entity_poly.type
_entity_poly.pdbx_seq_one_letter_code
_entity_poly.pdbx_strand_id
1 'polypeptide(L)'
;MIQLKKPLMYCLTEVGVTENTFKILGKVVFHVVHELLQYQEDRWFELWDYIASECSTQFERTVYIFQCLTMMPDDNEYVIHAVGNLLPEIRTRLNPPGELLVDNSSWVLAFVGGFCAAIHLLELYTKSVAETVDKMVDSVRELVERGMEVGLVRRAFRDLESVVKKQVEWYDGNEYKFIKALLWKLYEIKGLKMESRMVLWRINVVLERGTPNVDKELPESLHSNLIE
;
A
#
# COMPACT_ATOMS: atom_id res chain seq x y z
N MET A 1 18.44 2.86 -19.81
CA MET A 1 17.81 1.92 -18.86
C MET A 1 17.05 0.73 -19.44
N ILE A 2 16.53 0.78 -20.68
CA ILE A 2 15.78 -0.35 -21.29
C ILE A 2 16.53 -1.70 -21.18
N GLN A 3 17.87 -1.67 -21.23
CA GLN A 3 18.73 -2.85 -21.11
C GLN A 3 18.66 -3.54 -19.72
N LEU A 4 18.20 -2.85 -18.66
CA LEU A 4 18.07 -3.43 -17.32
C LEU A 4 16.75 -4.18 -17.11
N LYS A 5 15.74 -3.98 -17.97
CA LYS A 5 14.43 -4.61 -17.81
C LYS A 5 14.52 -6.14 -17.77
N LYS A 6 15.15 -6.74 -18.78
CA LYS A 6 15.27 -8.20 -18.90
C LYS A 6 16.10 -8.82 -17.75
N PRO A 7 17.29 -8.31 -17.40
CA PRO A 7 18.02 -8.78 -16.22
C PRO A 7 17.21 -8.66 -14.93
N LEU A 8 16.47 -7.56 -14.72
CA LEU A 8 15.66 -7.40 -13.51
C LEU A 8 14.48 -8.37 -13.46
N MET A 9 13.78 -8.59 -14.58
CA MET A 9 12.71 -9.59 -14.65
C MET A 9 13.23 -11.00 -14.35
N TYR A 10 14.44 -11.33 -14.81
CA TYR A 10 15.08 -12.60 -14.45
C TYR A 10 15.33 -12.70 -12.94
N CYS A 11 15.91 -11.67 -12.33
CA CYS A 11 16.14 -11.65 -10.87
C CYS A 11 14.85 -11.69 -10.04
N LEU A 12 13.75 -11.10 -10.53
CA LEU A 12 12.44 -11.13 -9.84
C LEU A 12 11.80 -12.52 -9.86
N THR A 13 12.03 -13.29 -10.92
CA THR A 13 11.46 -14.63 -11.12
C THR A 13 12.38 -15.75 -10.61
N GLU A 14 13.62 -15.42 -10.23
CA GLU A 14 14.59 -16.39 -9.73
C GLU A 14 14.17 -17.02 -8.38
N VAL A 15 14.31 -18.34 -8.33
CA VAL A 15 14.03 -19.15 -7.13
C VAL A 15 15.23 -19.07 -6.18
N GLY A 16 14.98 -18.95 -4.88
CA GLY A 16 16.03 -18.94 -3.86
C GLY A 16 16.67 -17.57 -3.59
N VAL A 17 16.19 -16.50 -4.23
CA VAL A 17 16.58 -15.12 -3.87
C VAL A 17 16.20 -14.83 -2.41
N THR A 18 17.21 -14.44 -1.62
CA THR A 18 17.01 -14.10 -0.19
C THR A 18 16.12 -12.87 -0.03
N GLU A 19 15.43 -12.76 1.11
CA GLU A 19 14.55 -11.62 1.39
C GLU A 19 15.28 -10.26 1.30
N ASN A 20 16.52 -10.18 1.81
CA ASN A 20 17.33 -8.96 1.74
C ASN A 20 17.69 -8.59 0.29
N THR A 21 18.08 -9.58 -0.51
CA THR A 21 18.34 -9.37 -1.94
C THR A 21 17.07 -8.91 -2.65
N PHE A 22 15.93 -9.54 -2.37
CA PHE A 22 14.64 -9.18 -2.96
C PHE A 22 14.21 -7.76 -2.58
N LYS A 23 14.45 -7.35 -1.33
CA LYS A 23 14.22 -5.97 -0.89
C LYS A 23 15.05 -4.95 -1.66
N ILE A 24 16.31 -5.29 -1.97
CA ILE A 24 17.17 -4.46 -2.83
C ILE A 24 16.61 -4.42 -4.26
N LEU A 25 16.19 -5.55 -4.82
CA LEU A 25 15.56 -5.61 -6.15
C LEU A 25 14.35 -4.68 -6.25
N GLY A 26 13.46 -4.65 -5.25
CA GLY A 26 12.31 -3.73 -5.25
C GLY A 26 12.71 -2.25 -5.33
N LYS A 27 13.82 -1.85 -4.68
CA LYS A 27 14.35 -0.48 -4.80
C LYS A 27 14.89 -0.21 -6.20
N VAL A 28 15.58 -1.19 -6.81
CA VAL A 28 16.09 -1.05 -8.17
C VAL A 28 14.94 -0.96 -9.17
N VAL A 29 13.90 -1.79 -9.00
CA VAL A 29 12.67 -1.75 -9.81
C VAL A 29 12.02 -0.37 -9.73
N PHE A 30 11.88 0.19 -8.52
CA PHE A 30 11.36 1.56 -8.35
C PHE A 30 12.15 2.59 -9.19
N HIS A 31 13.48 2.60 -9.08
CA HIS A 31 14.30 3.55 -9.83
C HIS A 31 14.17 3.37 -11.35
N VAL A 32 14.09 2.12 -11.82
CA VAL A 32 13.92 1.85 -13.24
C VAL A 32 12.53 2.25 -13.73
N VAL A 33 11.46 1.97 -12.98
CA VAL A 33 10.11 2.42 -13.35
C VAL A 33 10.03 3.94 -13.35
N HIS A 34 10.58 4.60 -12.33
CA HIS A 34 10.59 6.05 -12.22
C HIS A 34 11.26 6.73 -13.43
N GLU A 35 12.45 6.29 -13.81
CA GLU A 35 13.16 6.89 -14.95
C GLU A 35 12.46 6.53 -16.29
N LEU A 36 11.82 5.36 -16.43
CA LEU A 36 11.01 5.05 -17.63
C LEU A 36 9.79 5.96 -17.79
N LEU A 37 9.12 6.30 -16.68
CA LEU A 37 7.98 7.22 -16.68
C LEU A 37 8.40 8.65 -17.07
N GLN A 38 9.55 9.12 -16.56
CA GLN A 38 10.06 10.45 -16.85
C GLN A 38 10.38 10.68 -18.34
N TYR A 39 10.88 9.65 -19.03
CA TYR A 39 11.24 9.76 -20.44
C TYR A 39 10.12 9.34 -21.42
N GLN A 40 8.95 8.93 -20.92
CA GLN A 40 7.80 8.45 -21.71
C GLN A 40 8.16 7.38 -22.77
N GLU A 41 9.24 6.63 -22.57
CA GLU A 41 9.76 5.73 -23.59
C GLU A 41 9.00 4.39 -23.63
N ASP A 42 8.58 3.87 -22.47
CA ASP A 42 8.07 2.49 -22.38
C ASP A 42 7.37 2.19 -21.05
N ARG A 43 6.11 1.76 -21.13
CA ARG A 43 5.33 1.21 -20.00
C ARG A 43 5.76 -0.24 -19.81
N TRP A 44 6.63 -0.51 -18.82
CA TRP A 44 7.23 -1.83 -18.54
C TRP A 44 6.18 -2.93 -18.27
N PHE A 45 5.62 -3.46 -19.36
CA PHE A 45 4.49 -4.38 -19.36
C PHE A 45 4.80 -5.67 -18.60
N GLU A 46 5.99 -6.25 -18.82
CA GLU A 46 6.35 -7.52 -18.20
C GLU A 46 6.36 -7.45 -16.66
N LEU A 47 6.62 -6.27 -16.08
CA LEU A 47 6.57 -6.08 -14.64
C LEU A 47 5.13 -6.13 -14.10
N TRP A 48 4.20 -5.46 -14.77
CA TRP A 48 2.79 -5.45 -14.38
C TRP A 48 2.14 -6.82 -14.60
N ASP A 49 2.50 -7.49 -15.70
CA ASP A 49 2.07 -8.86 -15.97
C ASP A 49 2.60 -9.85 -14.92
N TYR A 50 3.86 -9.72 -14.49
CA TYR A 50 4.42 -10.49 -13.38
C TYR A 50 3.64 -10.28 -12.07
N ILE A 51 3.32 -9.03 -11.71
CA ILE A 51 2.52 -8.75 -10.51
C ILE A 51 1.14 -9.42 -10.62
N ALA A 52 0.49 -9.31 -11.79
CA ALA A 52 -0.85 -9.84 -12.02
C ALA A 52 -0.90 -11.38 -11.98
N SER A 53 0.06 -12.03 -12.64
CA SER A 53 0.07 -13.48 -12.81
C SER A 53 0.58 -14.23 -11.58
N GLU A 54 1.55 -13.68 -10.87
CA GLU A 54 2.21 -14.36 -9.75
C GLU A 54 1.64 -13.99 -8.38
N CYS A 55 0.66 -13.09 -8.26
CA CYS A 55 0.19 -12.64 -6.95
C CYS A 55 -0.53 -13.70 -6.11
N SER A 56 -1.07 -14.74 -6.73
CA SER A 56 -1.71 -15.84 -6.00
C SER A 56 -0.67 -16.81 -5.39
N THR A 57 0.38 -17.11 -6.15
CA THR A 57 1.44 -18.09 -5.80
C THR A 57 2.60 -17.45 -5.03
N GLN A 58 2.97 -16.22 -5.37
CA GLN A 58 4.11 -15.46 -4.83
C GLN A 58 3.67 -14.13 -4.22
N PHE A 59 2.53 -14.12 -3.51
CA PHE A 59 1.92 -12.90 -2.96
C PHE A 59 2.90 -11.93 -2.28
N GLU A 60 3.72 -12.42 -1.35
CA GLU A 60 4.62 -11.55 -0.58
C GLU A 60 5.62 -10.81 -1.47
N ARG A 61 6.12 -11.49 -2.51
CA ARG A 61 7.04 -10.91 -3.49
C ARG A 61 6.33 -9.89 -4.36
N THR A 62 5.19 -10.25 -4.96
CA THR A 62 4.48 -9.37 -5.89
C THR A 62 3.91 -8.15 -5.19
N VAL A 63 3.32 -8.30 -4.00
CA VAL A 63 2.78 -7.17 -3.23
C VAL A 63 3.90 -6.26 -2.73
N TYR A 64 5.07 -6.80 -2.37
CA TYR A 64 6.22 -5.98 -1.99
C TYR A 64 6.73 -5.16 -3.17
N ILE A 65 6.85 -5.76 -4.36
CA ILE A 65 7.23 -5.03 -5.58
C ILE A 65 6.21 -3.96 -5.88
N PHE A 66 4.91 -4.28 -5.83
CA PHE A 66 3.83 -3.31 -6.00
C PHE A 66 3.93 -2.13 -5.03
N GLN A 67 4.17 -2.37 -3.73
CA GLN A 67 4.38 -1.31 -2.74
C GLN A 67 5.60 -0.42 -3.02
N CYS A 68 6.60 -0.94 -3.73
CA CYS A 68 7.75 -0.14 -4.15
C CYS A 68 7.41 0.83 -5.29
N LEU A 69 6.33 0.61 -6.04
CA LEU A 69 5.91 1.44 -7.16
C LEU A 69 5.13 2.66 -6.65
N THR A 70 5.84 3.62 -6.08
CA THR A 70 5.25 4.79 -5.42
C THR A 70 4.57 5.78 -6.38
N MET A 71 4.79 5.65 -7.68
CA MET A 71 4.19 6.48 -8.73
C MET A 71 3.54 5.57 -9.76
N MET A 72 2.33 5.92 -10.20
CA MET A 72 1.63 5.16 -11.22
C MET A 72 1.67 5.90 -12.56
N PRO A 73 1.87 5.17 -13.66
CA PRO A 73 1.56 5.73 -14.98
C PRO A 73 0.07 6.04 -15.07
N ASP A 74 -0.26 7.21 -15.64
CA ASP A 74 -1.64 7.58 -15.96
C ASP A 74 -2.33 6.50 -16.79
N ASP A 75 -3.57 6.20 -16.40
CA ASP A 75 -4.59 5.41 -17.10
C ASP A 75 -4.03 4.27 -17.97
N ASN A 76 -3.38 3.32 -17.30
CA ASN A 76 -2.75 2.18 -17.95
C ASN A 76 -3.58 0.91 -17.71
N GLU A 77 -4.16 0.35 -18.77
CA GLU A 77 -4.88 -0.94 -18.74
C GLU A 77 -4.09 -2.05 -18.02
N TYR A 78 -2.76 -2.03 -18.11
CA TYR A 78 -1.88 -2.99 -17.43
C TYR A 78 -1.82 -2.81 -15.91
N VAL A 79 -1.91 -1.58 -15.43
CA VAL A 79 -2.03 -1.26 -14.01
C VAL A 79 -3.37 -1.78 -13.49
N ILE A 80 -4.44 -1.49 -14.21
CA ILE A 80 -5.79 -1.94 -13.85
C ILE A 80 -5.82 -3.47 -13.82
N HIS A 81 -5.21 -4.13 -14.80
CA HIS A 81 -5.07 -5.58 -14.83
C HIS A 81 -4.29 -6.12 -13.62
N ALA A 82 -3.13 -5.53 -13.30
CA ALA A 82 -2.33 -5.96 -12.15
C ALA A 82 -3.05 -5.78 -10.83
N VAL A 83 -3.65 -4.60 -10.60
CA VAL A 83 -4.39 -4.32 -9.37
C VAL A 83 -5.67 -5.15 -9.29
N GLY A 84 -6.36 -5.40 -10.41
CA GLY A 84 -7.56 -6.23 -10.46
C GLY A 84 -7.31 -7.67 -9.99
N ASN A 85 -6.12 -8.23 -10.26
CA ASN A 85 -5.72 -9.56 -9.79
C ASN A 85 -5.13 -9.53 -8.37
N LEU A 86 -4.34 -8.49 -8.04
CA LEU A 86 -3.68 -8.38 -6.74
C LEU A 86 -4.66 -8.05 -5.60
N LEU A 87 -5.69 -7.25 -5.87
CA LEU A 87 -6.60 -6.76 -4.83
C LEU A 87 -7.42 -7.86 -4.15
N PRO A 88 -7.99 -8.86 -4.86
CA PRO A 88 -8.58 -10.04 -4.22
C PRO A 88 -7.62 -10.78 -3.28
N GLU A 89 -6.36 -10.93 -3.68
CA GLU A 89 -5.33 -11.60 -2.87
C GLU A 89 -4.99 -10.78 -1.61
N ILE A 90 -4.90 -9.45 -1.73
CA ILE A 90 -4.76 -8.51 -0.61
C ILE A 90 -5.95 -8.66 0.33
N ARG A 91 -7.17 -8.54 -0.18
CA ARG A 91 -8.40 -8.61 0.63
C ARG A 91 -8.49 -9.95 1.35
N THR A 92 -8.09 -11.05 0.73
CA THR A 92 -8.07 -12.37 1.37
C THR A 92 -7.09 -12.40 2.55
N ARG A 93 -5.91 -11.80 2.40
CA ARG A 93 -4.86 -11.77 3.43
C ARG A 93 -5.03 -10.68 4.48
N LEU A 94 -5.98 -9.75 4.29
CA LEU A 94 -6.47 -8.86 5.33
C LEU A 94 -7.34 -9.58 6.37
N ASN A 95 -7.73 -10.84 6.16
CA ASN A 95 -8.38 -11.61 7.22
C ASN A 95 -7.39 -11.78 8.40
N PRO A 96 -7.75 -11.36 9.63
CA PRO A 96 -6.83 -11.40 10.75
C PRO A 96 -6.31 -12.79 11.06
N PRO A 97 -4.99 -12.97 11.27
CA PRO A 97 -4.45 -14.26 11.68
C PRO A 97 -5.02 -14.70 13.04
N GLY A 98 -5.12 -16.02 13.21
CA GLY A 98 -5.62 -16.62 14.46
C GLY A 98 -4.59 -16.65 15.59
N GLU A 99 -3.30 -16.79 15.27
CA GLU A 99 -2.21 -16.91 16.26
C GLU A 99 -1.01 -16.03 15.91
N LEU A 100 -0.31 -15.53 16.92
CA LEU A 100 0.93 -14.74 16.77
C LEU A 100 2.19 -15.58 16.51
N LEU A 101 2.09 -16.92 16.58
CA LEU A 101 3.24 -17.83 16.55
C LEU A 101 3.78 -18.11 15.14
N VAL A 102 3.04 -17.72 14.10
CA VAL A 102 3.45 -17.85 12.69
C VAL A 102 3.93 -16.48 12.19
N ASP A 103 4.83 -16.46 11.21
CA ASP A 103 5.20 -15.23 10.52
C ASP A 103 3.95 -14.61 9.89
N ASN A 104 3.49 -13.52 10.49
CA ASN A 104 2.31 -12.76 10.06
C ASN A 104 2.70 -11.64 9.06
N SER A 105 3.88 -11.78 8.43
CA SER A 105 4.38 -10.96 7.32
C SER A 105 3.31 -10.74 6.26
N SER A 106 2.58 -11.80 5.88
CA SER A 106 1.52 -11.78 4.88
C SER A 106 0.42 -10.78 5.19
N TRP A 107 -0.06 -10.70 6.44
CA TRP A 107 -1.07 -9.72 6.85
C TRP A 107 -0.52 -8.29 6.82
N VAL A 108 0.71 -8.09 7.31
CA VAL A 108 1.38 -6.78 7.28
C VAL A 108 1.52 -6.28 5.85
N LEU A 109 1.99 -7.16 4.95
CA LEU A 109 2.14 -6.88 3.54
C LEU A 109 0.79 -6.63 2.86
N ALA A 110 -0.26 -7.36 3.22
CA ALA A 110 -1.60 -7.11 2.73
C ALA A 110 -2.14 -5.75 3.20
N PHE A 111 -1.90 -5.36 4.45
CA PHE A 111 -2.32 -4.07 4.98
C PHE A 111 -1.64 -2.90 4.23
N VAL A 112 -0.32 -2.96 4.07
CA VAL A 112 0.44 -1.92 3.36
C VAL A 112 0.14 -1.93 1.86
N GLY A 113 -0.02 -3.13 1.26
CA GLY A 113 -0.41 -3.29 -0.13
C GLY A 113 -1.82 -2.76 -0.41
N GLY A 114 -2.77 -3.00 0.49
CA GLY A 114 -4.14 -2.47 0.41
C GLY A 114 -4.18 -0.95 0.48
N PHE A 115 -3.34 -0.34 1.32
CA PHE A 115 -3.15 1.11 1.32
C PHE A 115 -2.64 1.63 -0.03
N CYS A 116 -1.58 1.02 -0.58
CA CYS A 116 -1.02 1.45 -1.87
C CYS A 116 -2.06 1.27 -2.99
N ALA A 117 -2.76 0.15 -3.02
CA ALA A 117 -3.82 -0.11 -3.99
C ALA A 117 -4.96 0.90 -3.88
N ALA A 118 -5.37 1.26 -2.65
CA ALA A 118 -6.43 2.22 -2.41
C ALA A 118 -6.05 3.62 -2.92
N ILE A 119 -4.80 4.06 -2.71
CA ILE A 119 -4.29 5.30 -3.30
C ILE A 119 -4.30 5.22 -4.82
N HIS A 120 -3.75 4.14 -5.40
CA HIS A 120 -3.63 4.02 -6.85
C HIS A 120 -4.98 3.87 -7.58
N LEU A 121 -6.04 3.47 -6.88
CA LEU A 121 -7.39 3.31 -7.44
C LEU A 121 -8.33 4.45 -7.06
N LEU A 122 -7.87 5.46 -6.31
CA LEU A 122 -8.71 6.46 -5.67
C LEU A 122 -9.68 7.15 -6.65
N GLU A 123 -9.21 7.45 -7.86
CA GLU A 123 -9.97 8.16 -8.90
C GLU A 123 -10.72 7.22 -9.86
N LEU A 124 -10.32 5.95 -9.96
CA LEU A 124 -10.82 5.02 -10.97
C LEU A 124 -11.89 4.06 -10.44
N TYR A 125 -11.81 3.67 -9.15
CA TYR A 125 -12.64 2.59 -8.58
C TYR A 125 -13.04 2.85 -7.13
N THR A 126 -13.77 3.95 -6.89
CA THR A 126 -14.19 4.42 -5.55
C THR A 126 -14.84 3.32 -4.69
N LYS A 127 -15.74 2.50 -5.26
CA LYS A 127 -16.38 1.38 -4.54
C LYS A 127 -15.36 0.33 -4.08
N SER A 128 -14.43 -0.05 -4.96
CA SER A 128 -13.40 -1.04 -4.64
C SER A 128 -12.42 -0.52 -3.58
N VAL A 129 -12.13 0.78 -3.62
CA VAL A 129 -11.34 1.48 -2.61
C VAL A 129 -12.05 1.44 -1.26
N ALA A 130 -13.34 1.81 -1.19
CA ALA A 130 -14.13 1.82 0.03
C ALA A 130 -14.18 0.43 0.70
N GLU A 131 -14.51 -0.62 -0.07
CA GLU A 131 -14.52 -2.01 0.40
C GLU A 131 -13.16 -2.45 0.97
N THR A 132 -12.06 -2.02 0.34
CA THR A 132 -10.71 -2.36 0.80
C THR A 132 -10.37 -1.64 2.10
N VAL A 133 -10.70 -0.34 2.19
CA VAL A 133 -10.50 0.47 3.39
C VAL A 133 -11.29 -0.07 4.57
N ASP A 134 -12.57 -0.38 4.38
CA ASP A 134 -13.40 -0.91 5.46
C ASP A 134 -12.86 -2.25 5.95
N LYS A 135 -12.43 -3.12 5.02
CA LYS A 135 -11.77 -4.38 5.38
C LYS A 135 -10.47 -4.17 6.16
N MET A 136 -9.66 -3.18 5.80
CA MET A 136 -8.44 -2.84 6.55
C MET A 136 -8.77 -2.38 7.98
N VAL A 137 -9.77 -1.50 8.13
CA VAL A 137 -10.18 -0.96 9.44
C VAL A 137 -10.77 -2.06 10.33
N ASP A 138 -11.66 -2.89 9.77
CA ASP A 138 -12.28 -4.02 10.47
C ASP A 138 -11.24 -5.04 10.94
N SER A 139 -10.27 -5.34 10.07
CA SER A 139 -9.16 -6.22 10.37
C SER A 139 -8.31 -5.73 11.54
N VAL A 140 -7.98 -4.43 11.57
CA VAL A 140 -7.26 -3.82 12.69
C VAL A 140 -8.09 -3.88 13.97
N ARG A 141 -9.39 -3.61 13.89
CA ARG A 141 -10.30 -3.66 15.06
C ARG A 141 -10.28 -5.05 15.70
N GLU A 142 -10.44 -6.10 14.90
CA GLU A 142 -10.40 -7.48 15.38
C GLU A 142 -9.04 -7.85 16.00
N LEU A 143 -7.92 -7.42 15.41
CA LEU A 143 -6.59 -7.66 15.98
C LEU A 143 -6.35 -6.91 17.29
N VAL A 144 -6.90 -5.71 17.44
CA VAL A 144 -6.83 -4.94 18.69
C VAL A 144 -7.65 -5.64 19.79
N GLU A 145 -8.86 -6.10 19.47
CA GLU A 145 -9.71 -6.87 20.39
C GLU A 145 -9.04 -8.16 20.87
N ARG A 146 -8.29 -8.82 19.98
CA ARG A 146 -7.48 -10.01 20.30
C ARG A 146 -6.17 -9.72 21.03
N GLY A 147 -5.84 -8.45 21.30
CA GLY A 147 -4.59 -8.06 21.96
C GLY A 147 -3.33 -8.21 21.09
N MET A 148 -3.48 -8.39 19.78
CA MET A 148 -2.38 -8.62 18.82
C MET A 148 -1.73 -7.32 18.30
N GLU A 149 -2.13 -6.17 18.85
CA GLU A 149 -1.72 -4.86 18.37
C GLU A 149 -0.19 -4.63 18.39
N VAL A 150 0.47 -4.97 19.51
CA VAL A 150 1.88 -4.60 19.76
C VAL A 150 2.82 -5.27 18.76
N GLY A 151 2.55 -6.55 18.44
CA GLY A 151 3.38 -7.33 17.54
C GLY A 151 3.03 -7.15 16.06
N LEU A 152 1.75 -6.93 15.75
CA LEU A 152 1.25 -7.00 14.38
C LEU A 152 0.78 -5.65 13.84
N VAL A 153 -0.27 -5.08 14.41
CA VAL A 153 -0.86 -3.79 13.95
C VAL A 153 0.19 -2.68 13.97
N ARG A 154 0.97 -2.58 15.05
CA ARG A 154 2.02 -1.57 15.18
C ARG A 154 3.11 -1.71 14.11
N ARG A 155 3.43 -2.94 13.69
CA ARG A 155 4.40 -3.18 12.61
C ARG A 155 3.83 -2.66 11.29
N ALA A 156 2.59 -3.01 10.97
CA ALA A 156 1.92 -2.51 9.76
C ALA A 156 1.80 -0.98 9.73
N PHE A 157 1.51 -0.34 10.87
CA PHE A 157 1.49 1.13 10.94
C PHE A 157 2.88 1.76 10.73
N ARG A 158 3.95 1.12 11.20
CA ARG A 158 5.32 1.62 10.95
C ARG A 158 5.73 1.46 9.49
N ASP A 159 5.33 0.36 8.86
CA ASP A 159 5.59 0.13 7.45
C ASP A 159 4.77 1.12 6.60
N LEU A 160 3.51 1.39 6.99
CA LEU A 160 2.69 2.45 6.41
C LEU A 160 3.35 3.84 6.58
N GLU A 161 3.88 4.16 7.76
CA GLU A 161 4.63 5.41 8.00
C GLU A 161 5.83 5.53 7.05
N SER A 162 6.54 4.44 6.78
CA SER A 162 7.64 4.43 5.81
C SER A 162 7.14 4.64 4.38
N VAL A 163 5.99 4.11 3.99
CA VAL A 163 5.42 4.32 2.65
C VAL A 163 5.02 5.78 2.48
N VAL A 164 4.26 6.33 3.42
CA VAL A 164 3.83 7.73 3.37
C VAL A 164 5.02 8.68 3.29
N LYS A 165 6.08 8.47 4.08
CA LYS A 165 7.31 9.29 3.99
C LYS A 165 7.97 9.30 2.61
N LYS A 166 7.88 8.19 1.86
CA LYS A 166 8.46 8.08 0.52
C LYS A 166 7.56 8.67 -0.56
N GLN A 167 6.25 8.67 -0.32
CA GLN A 167 5.25 9.02 -1.31
C GLN A 167 4.70 10.45 -1.16
N VAL A 168 4.85 11.07 0.02
CA VAL A 168 4.13 12.31 0.37
C VAL A 168 4.36 13.48 -0.59
N GLU A 169 5.51 13.54 -1.25
CA GLU A 169 5.84 14.60 -2.22
C GLU A 169 4.98 14.51 -3.49
N TRP A 170 4.37 13.36 -3.76
CA TRP A 170 3.53 13.09 -4.93
C TRP A 170 2.02 13.22 -4.64
N TYR A 171 1.64 13.42 -3.38
CA TYR A 171 0.23 13.48 -3.00
C TYR A 171 -0.38 14.84 -3.32
N ASP A 172 -1.56 14.81 -3.91
CA ASP A 172 -2.41 15.98 -4.10
C ASP A 172 -3.54 16.03 -3.06
N GLY A 173 -4.56 16.85 -3.33
CA GLY A 173 -5.70 17.01 -2.43
C GLY A 173 -6.52 15.74 -2.21
N ASN A 174 -6.60 14.86 -3.20
CA ASN A 174 -7.35 13.61 -3.14
C ASN A 174 -6.65 12.60 -2.24
N GLU A 175 -5.35 12.32 -2.47
CA GLU A 175 -4.61 11.42 -1.57
C GLU A 175 -4.54 11.98 -0.15
N TYR A 176 -4.33 13.29 0.00
CA TYR A 176 -4.34 13.93 1.32
C TYR A 176 -5.65 13.66 2.07
N LYS A 177 -6.81 13.96 1.46
CA LYS A 177 -8.12 13.76 2.08
C LYS A 177 -8.37 12.28 2.39
N PHE A 178 -8.02 11.39 1.47
CA PHE A 178 -8.13 9.96 1.65
C PHE A 178 -7.33 9.46 2.87
N ILE A 179 -6.04 9.82 2.94
CA ILE A 179 -5.15 9.37 4.01
C ILE A 179 -5.62 9.96 5.36
N LYS A 180 -6.03 11.23 5.40
CA LYS A 180 -6.61 11.84 6.62
C LYS A 180 -7.82 11.07 7.12
N ALA A 181 -8.75 10.72 6.22
CA ALA A 181 -9.94 9.95 6.58
C ALA A 181 -9.59 8.54 7.10
N LEU A 182 -8.67 7.84 6.43
CA LEU A 182 -8.20 6.52 6.88
C LEU A 182 -7.51 6.59 8.26
N LEU A 183 -6.61 7.54 8.46
CA LEU A 183 -5.92 7.73 9.74
C LEU A 183 -6.92 8.01 10.87
N TRP A 184 -7.95 8.81 10.61
CA TRP A 184 -9.02 9.07 11.57
C TRP A 184 -9.80 7.80 11.91
N LYS A 185 -10.29 7.04 10.90
CA LYS A 185 -10.97 5.76 11.11
C LYS A 185 -10.14 4.78 11.96
N LEU A 186 -8.83 4.69 11.70
CA LEU A 186 -7.92 3.84 12.47
C LEU A 186 -7.69 4.35 13.90
N TYR A 187 -7.60 5.66 14.09
CA TYR A 187 -7.39 6.29 15.40
C TYR A 187 -8.58 6.10 16.34
N GLU A 188 -9.79 6.05 15.80
CA GLU A 188 -11.04 5.85 16.56
C GLU A 188 -11.27 4.42 17.06
N ILE A 189 -10.45 3.46 16.63
CA ILE A 189 -10.56 2.07 17.09
C ILE A 189 -10.41 2.00 18.61
N LYS A 190 -11.45 1.49 19.28
CA LYS A 190 -11.48 1.29 20.73
C LYS A 190 -10.42 0.26 21.13
N GLY A 191 -9.74 0.51 22.25
CA GLY A 191 -8.68 -0.38 22.75
C GLY A 191 -7.31 -0.17 22.11
N LEU A 192 -7.19 0.66 21.07
CA LEU A 192 -5.90 0.96 20.43
C LEU A 192 -4.97 1.68 21.42
N LYS A 193 -3.83 1.07 21.74
CA LYS A 193 -2.85 1.59 22.70
C LYS A 193 -2.15 2.84 22.19
N MET A 194 -1.62 3.60 23.15
CA MET A 194 -0.99 4.89 22.90
C MET A 194 0.18 4.79 21.92
N GLU A 195 1.01 3.75 21.97
CA GLU A 195 2.18 3.72 21.08
C GLU A 195 1.79 3.49 19.62
N SER A 196 0.68 2.81 19.32
CA SER A 196 0.17 2.68 17.95
C SER A 196 -0.53 3.95 17.49
N ARG A 197 -1.27 4.63 18.38
CA ARG A 197 -1.78 6.00 18.14
C ARG A 197 -0.66 6.99 17.82
N MET A 198 0.48 6.89 18.51
CA MET A 198 1.65 7.71 18.25
C MET A 198 2.24 7.46 16.86
N VAL A 199 2.15 6.25 16.32
CA VAL A 199 2.55 5.99 14.92
C VAL A 199 1.60 6.71 13.97
N LEU A 200 0.29 6.53 14.12
CA LEU A 200 -0.72 7.21 13.28
C LEU A 200 -0.56 8.74 13.33
N TRP A 201 -0.29 9.30 14.52
CA TRP A 201 -0.01 10.72 14.68
C TRP A 201 1.24 11.17 13.91
N ARG A 202 2.32 10.39 13.94
CA ARG A 202 3.52 10.71 13.14
C ARG A 202 3.23 10.65 11.64
N ILE A 203 2.41 9.71 11.18
CA ILE A 203 1.97 9.65 9.77
C ILE A 203 1.22 10.95 9.43
N ASN A 204 0.28 11.37 10.28
CA ASN A 204 -0.43 12.63 10.08
C ASN A 204 0.53 13.82 10.03
N VAL A 205 1.54 13.89 10.91
CA VAL A 205 2.55 14.97 10.88
C VAL A 205 3.36 14.96 9.58
N VAL A 206 3.75 13.78 9.07
CA VAL A 206 4.45 13.66 7.78
C VAL A 206 3.57 14.18 6.66
N LEU A 207 2.30 13.75 6.63
CA LEU A 207 1.33 14.17 5.63
C LEU A 207 1.16 15.69 5.63
N GLU A 208 0.88 16.29 6.80
CA GLU A 208 0.67 17.74 6.95
C GLU A 208 1.86 18.59 6.49
N ARG A 209 3.08 18.09 6.65
CA ARG A 209 4.31 18.79 6.25
C ARG A 209 4.68 18.58 4.80
N GLY A 210 4.41 17.38 4.27
CA GLY A 210 4.76 17.00 2.91
C GLY A 210 3.78 17.49 1.85
N THR A 211 2.58 17.92 2.24
CA THR A 211 1.57 18.49 1.33
C THR A 211 1.27 19.98 1.63
N PRO A 212 2.26 20.88 1.56
CA PRO A 212 2.07 22.29 1.94
C PRO A 212 1.15 23.06 0.99
N ASN A 213 0.99 22.58 -0.25
CA ASN A 213 0.22 23.24 -1.30
C ASN A 213 -1.21 22.68 -1.44
N VAL A 214 -1.58 21.70 -0.63
CA VAL A 214 -2.94 21.14 -0.62
C VAL A 214 -3.85 22.02 0.22
N ASP A 215 -5.02 22.35 -0.29
CA ASP A 215 -6.06 23.00 0.51
C ASP A 215 -6.51 22.07 1.64
N LYS A 216 -6.24 22.50 2.87
CA LYS A 216 -6.40 21.68 4.08
C LYS A 216 -7.80 21.79 4.68
N GLU A 217 -8.71 22.53 4.04
CA GLU A 217 -10.11 22.51 4.43
C GLU A 217 -10.65 21.07 4.31
N LEU A 218 -10.75 20.42 5.47
CA LEU A 218 -11.47 19.16 5.61
C LEU A 218 -12.94 19.50 5.43
N PRO A 219 -13.66 18.90 4.45
CA PRO A 219 -15.09 19.14 4.34
C PRO A 219 -15.78 18.79 5.66
N GLU A 220 -16.65 19.68 6.15
CA GLU A 220 -17.50 19.43 7.32
C GLU A 220 -18.32 18.13 7.18
N SER A 221 -18.46 17.62 5.94
CA SER A 221 -19.18 16.40 5.56
C SER A 221 -18.38 15.09 5.58
N LEU A 222 -17.14 15.05 6.10
CA LEU A 222 -16.54 13.76 6.51
C LEU A 222 -17.37 13.06 7.61
N HIS A 223 -18.35 13.75 8.18
CA HIS A 223 -19.40 13.17 9.02
C HIS A 223 -20.43 12.28 8.29
N SER A 224 -20.53 12.28 6.95
CA SER A 224 -21.50 11.40 6.26
C SER A 224 -21.13 10.87 4.87
N ASN A 225 -20.15 11.43 4.14
CA ASN A 225 -20.09 11.21 2.68
C ASN A 225 -18.99 10.25 2.18
N LEU A 226 -18.60 9.24 2.97
CA LEU A 226 -17.96 8.02 2.44
C LEU A 226 -18.96 6.84 2.38
N ILE A 227 -20.25 7.12 2.55
CA ILE A 227 -21.35 6.18 2.41
C ILE A 227 -22.42 6.83 1.52
N GLU A 228 -22.11 7.04 0.24
CA GLU A 228 -23.06 6.95 -0.88
C GLU A 228 -22.35 6.34 -2.08
#